data_AF-T0GUR1-F1
#
_entry.id   AF-T0GUR1-F1
#
_cell.length_a   1.000
_cell.length_b   1.000
_cell.length_c   1.000
_cell.angle_alpha   90.00
_cell.angle_beta   90.00
_cell.angle_gamma   90.00
#
_symmetry.space_group_name_H-M   'P 1'
#
loop_
_entity.id
_entity.type
_entity.pdbx_description
1 polymer ?
#
loop_
_entity_poly.entity_id
_entity_poly.type
_entity_poly.pdbx_seq_one_letter_code
_entity_poly.pdbx_strand_id
1 'polypeptide(L)'
;MYVVERVARGHRYLYLVESVREGKTVRQRTIKALGRKDVLAASGELDRLAASIARHAERSVILSDIDAGRIAARRIGGPLLFGRLWQRLGVDAVLEEVLEGRQFGFAVERAVFVATLHRLFVSGSDRACLDWMESYAIDGSEDLALHHFYRAMAWLGEEIEEKAEGGLAPRCVKDVIEEKLFDRRRDLFTDLSLVFMDTTSLSFYGAGGDTLGRRGHSKDHRPELAQLILAVVIDAQGRPICTEMVPGNTADVKVLMPIVTRLRTRFGITRSCVVADRGMISADTIAALEELGMEYILGARERTSSVIREVVLNDTAPMVPLVLERQAGDTQLWVK
;
A
#
# COMPACT_ATOMS: atom_id res chain seq x y z
N MET A 1 -28.93 31.12 -22.60
CA MET A 1 -28.37 32.44 -22.98
C MET A 1 -26.91 32.46 -22.55
N TYR A 2 -26.04 33.14 -23.27
CA TYR A 2 -24.60 33.23 -22.95
C TYR A 2 -24.01 34.54 -23.46
N VAL A 3 -22.83 34.91 -22.98
CA VAL A 3 -22.14 36.15 -23.40
C VAL A 3 -21.22 35.84 -24.57
N VAL A 4 -21.28 36.67 -25.62
CA VAL A 4 -20.35 36.62 -26.75
C VAL A 4 -19.61 37.94 -26.91
N GLU A 5 -18.35 37.82 -27.32
CA GLU A 5 -17.52 38.95 -27.71
C GLU A 5 -17.63 39.18 -29.23
N ARG A 6 -17.85 40.42 -29.66
CA ARG A 6 -17.80 40.82 -31.08
C ARG A 6 -16.94 42.07 -31.24
N VAL A 7 -16.16 42.12 -32.30
CA VAL A 7 -15.33 43.28 -32.65
C VAL A 7 -16.12 44.22 -33.55
N ALA A 8 -16.18 45.50 -33.16
CA ALA A 8 -16.80 46.55 -33.97
C ALA A 8 -16.01 47.86 -33.82
N ARG A 9 -15.71 48.51 -34.96
CA ARG A 9 -15.01 49.82 -35.00
C ARG A 9 -13.73 49.85 -34.14
N GLY A 10 -12.92 48.79 -34.23
CA GLY A 10 -11.64 48.69 -33.50
C GLY A 10 -11.74 48.33 -32.01
N HIS A 11 -12.96 48.19 -31.46
CA HIS A 11 -13.17 47.84 -30.04
C HIS A 11 -13.91 46.51 -29.88
N ARG A 12 -13.72 45.85 -28.73
CA ARG A 12 -14.41 44.61 -28.35
C ARG A 12 -15.65 44.93 -27.52
N TYR A 13 -16.79 44.38 -27.90
CA TYR A 13 -18.07 44.56 -27.21
C TYR A 13 -18.63 43.21 -26.75
N LEU A 14 -19.29 43.23 -25.58
CA LEU A 14 -19.95 42.06 -25.00
C LEU A 14 -21.47 42.13 -25.25
N TYR A 15 -22.06 40.99 -25.62
CA TYR A 15 -23.49 40.85 -25.88
C TYR A 15 -24.04 39.62 -25.17
N LEU A 16 -25.19 39.75 -24.52
CA LEU A 16 -25.99 38.62 -24.07
C LEU A 16 -26.82 38.12 -25.24
N VAL A 17 -26.60 36.86 -25.64
CA VAL A 17 -27.26 36.23 -26.78
C VAL A 17 -27.93 34.91 -26.37
N GLU A 18 -28.84 34.45 -27.22
CA GLU A 18 -29.36 33.09 -27.17
C GLU A 18 -29.34 32.45 -28.56
N SER A 19 -29.29 31.12 -28.57
CA SER A 19 -29.38 30.34 -29.80
C SER A 19 -30.84 30.08 -30.12
N VAL A 20 -31.29 30.54 -31.29
CA VAL A 20 -32.65 30.31 -31.81
C VAL A 20 -32.54 29.53 -33.11
N ARG A 21 -33.43 28.54 -33.28
CA ARG A 21 -33.50 27.74 -34.51
C ARG A 21 -34.42 28.42 -35.52
N GLU A 22 -33.87 28.85 -36.64
CA GLU A 22 -34.61 29.37 -37.80
C GLU A 22 -34.53 28.34 -38.93
N GLY A 23 -35.62 27.57 -39.09
CA GLY A 23 -35.69 26.47 -40.06
C GLY A 23 -34.64 25.38 -39.79
N LYS A 24 -33.78 25.11 -40.77
CA LYS A 24 -32.69 24.12 -40.65
C LYS A 24 -31.41 24.66 -40.01
N THR A 25 -31.33 25.97 -39.71
CA THR A 25 -30.11 26.61 -39.19
C THR A 25 -30.31 27.15 -37.77
N VAL A 26 -29.25 27.10 -36.96
CA VAL A 26 -29.22 27.74 -35.64
C VAL A 26 -28.53 29.10 -35.77
N ARG A 27 -29.21 30.17 -35.36
CA ARG A 27 -28.69 31.54 -35.37
C ARG A 27 -28.63 32.11 -33.96
N GLN A 28 -27.73 33.07 -33.77
CA GLN A 28 -27.61 33.80 -32.51
C GLN A 28 -28.52 35.03 -32.54
N ARG A 29 -29.49 35.09 -31.63
CA ARG A 29 -30.31 36.29 -31.40
C ARG A 29 -29.69 37.10 -30.27
N THR A 30 -29.41 38.37 -30.53
CA THR A 30 -28.95 39.30 -29.49
C THR A 30 -30.12 39.72 -28.61
N ILE A 31 -30.00 39.46 -27.31
CA ILE A 31 -30.98 39.86 -26.30
C ILE A 31 -30.64 41.26 -25.81
N LYS A 32 -29.38 41.48 -25.43
CA LYS A 32 -28.93 42.77 -24.88
C LYS A 32 -27.45 43.03 -25.18
N ALA A 33 -27.13 44.25 -25.59
CA ALA A 33 -25.75 44.73 -25.61
C ALA A 33 -25.32 45.08 -24.18
N LEU A 34 -24.22 44.48 -23.72
CA LEU A 34 -23.68 44.74 -22.38
C LEU A 34 -22.76 45.96 -22.40
N GLY A 35 -22.05 46.21 -23.50
CA GLY A 35 -21.21 47.39 -23.68
C GLY A 35 -19.78 47.05 -24.13
N ARG A 36 -18.90 48.05 -24.10
CA ARG A 36 -17.49 47.93 -24.52
C ARG A 36 -16.69 47.23 -23.42
N LYS A 37 -15.99 46.14 -23.77
CA LYS A 37 -15.35 45.23 -22.80
C LYS A 37 -14.32 45.93 -21.91
N ASP A 38 -13.48 46.78 -22.50
CA ASP A 38 -12.45 47.55 -21.81
C ASP A 38 -13.04 48.54 -20.79
N VAL A 39 -14.14 49.22 -21.15
CA VAL A 39 -14.84 50.15 -20.24
C VAL A 39 -15.49 49.39 -19.09
N LEU A 40 -16.20 48.30 -19.39
CA LEU A 40 -16.87 47.47 -18.38
C LEU A 40 -15.90 46.79 -17.41
N ALA A 41 -14.72 46.40 -17.92
CA ALA A 41 -13.64 45.85 -17.08
C ALA A 41 -13.02 46.95 -16.20
N ALA A 42 -12.74 48.12 -16.77
CA ALA A 42 -12.15 49.24 -16.02
C ALA A 42 -13.10 49.81 -14.93
N SER A 43 -14.41 49.78 -15.17
CA SER A 43 -15.42 50.25 -14.20
C SER A 43 -15.81 49.21 -13.13
N GLY A 44 -15.31 47.97 -13.25
CA GLY A 44 -15.71 46.84 -12.42
C GLY A 44 -17.20 46.45 -12.55
N GLU A 45 -17.91 46.96 -13.55
CA GLU A 45 -19.32 46.61 -13.79
C GLU A 45 -19.47 45.16 -14.23
N LEU A 46 -18.50 44.65 -14.99
CA LEU A 46 -18.50 43.25 -15.43
C LEU A 46 -18.40 42.29 -14.23
N ASP A 47 -17.53 42.59 -13.28
CA ASP A 47 -17.34 41.79 -12.06
C ASP A 47 -18.58 41.84 -11.16
N ARG A 48 -19.18 43.02 -10.99
CA ARG A 48 -20.45 43.18 -10.25
C ARG A 48 -21.59 42.38 -10.89
N LEU A 49 -21.70 42.40 -12.21
CA LEU A 49 -22.72 41.63 -12.94
C LEU A 49 -22.47 40.12 -12.80
N ALA A 50 -21.23 39.67 -12.97
CA ALA A 50 -20.85 38.27 -12.79
C ALA A 50 -21.15 37.78 -11.36
N ALA A 51 -20.73 38.53 -10.34
CA ALA A 51 -21.01 38.21 -8.94
C ALA A 51 -22.52 38.20 -8.65
N SER A 52 -23.28 39.15 -9.20
CA SER A 52 -24.74 39.17 -9.02
C SER A 52 -25.42 37.95 -9.61
N ILE A 53 -25.00 37.48 -10.80
CA ILE A 53 -25.55 36.27 -11.43
C ILE A 53 -25.09 35.02 -10.66
N ALA A 54 -23.81 34.94 -10.30
CA ALA A 54 -23.23 33.80 -9.61
C ALA A 54 -23.91 33.51 -8.27
N ARG A 55 -24.31 34.54 -7.50
CA ARG A 55 -25.06 34.38 -6.24
C ARG A 55 -26.40 33.65 -6.38
N HIS A 56 -27.00 33.66 -7.57
CA HIS A 56 -28.25 32.94 -7.84
C HIS A 56 -28.03 31.57 -8.50
N ALA A 57 -26.77 31.19 -8.70
CA ALA A 57 -26.39 29.88 -9.22
C ALA A 57 -25.62 29.13 -8.12
N GLU A 58 -26.33 28.32 -7.33
CA GLU A 58 -25.76 27.55 -6.19
C GLU A 58 -24.44 26.85 -6.55
N ARG A 59 -24.38 26.22 -7.73
CA ARG A 59 -23.15 25.58 -8.23
C ARG A 59 -21.99 26.56 -8.43
N SER A 60 -22.24 27.77 -8.90
CA SER A 60 -21.21 28.80 -9.08
C SER A 60 -20.73 29.36 -7.75
N VAL A 61 -21.61 29.44 -6.74
CA VAL A 61 -21.23 29.84 -5.38
C VAL A 61 -20.30 28.78 -4.76
N ILE A 62 -20.70 27.51 -4.82
CA ILE A 62 -19.89 26.39 -4.29
C ILE A 62 -18.54 26.33 -5.00
N LEU A 63 -18.48 26.44 -6.33
CA LEU A 63 -17.22 26.44 -7.07
C LEU A 63 -16.35 27.66 -6.70
N SER A 64 -16.94 28.85 -6.57
CA SER A 64 -16.21 30.05 -6.14
C SER A 64 -15.70 29.93 -4.71
N ASP A 65 -16.44 29.27 -3.82
CA ASP A 65 -16.03 29.02 -2.45
C ASP A 65 -14.93 27.97 -2.37
N ILE A 66 -14.95 26.94 -3.24
CA ILE A 66 -13.86 25.97 -3.38
C ILE A 66 -12.60 26.66 -3.92
N ASP A 67 -12.71 27.42 -5.01
CA ASP A 67 -11.58 28.14 -5.63
C ASP A 67 -10.96 29.16 -4.67
N ALA A 68 -11.78 29.78 -3.83
CA ALA A 68 -11.32 30.70 -2.80
C ALA A 68 -10.86 30.02 -1.50
N GLY A 69 -10.85 28.69 -1.43
CA GLY A 69 -10.45 27.91 -0.26
C GLY A 69 -11.40 28.04 0.95
N ARG A 70 -12.61 28.58 0.77
CA ARG A 70 -13.64 28.69 1.82
C ARG A 70 -14.32 27.36 2.13
N ILE A 71 -14.37 26.45 1.14
CA ILE A 71 -14.92 25.10 1.29
C ILE A 71 -13.89 24.10 0.77
N ALA A 72 -13.57 23.10 1.58
CA ALA A 72 -12.73 21.97 1.18
C ALA A 72 -13.56 20.69 1.15
N ALA A 73 -13.49 19.95 0.05
CA ALA A 73 -14.05 18.61 -0.04
C ALA A 73 -12.96 17.59 0.30
N ARG A 74 -13.12 16.89 1.43
CA ARG A 74 -12.18 15.85 1.87
C ARG A 74 -12.81 14.47 1.84
N ARG A 75 -12.01 13.45 1.53
CA ARG A 75 -12.42 12.05 1.55
C ARG A 75 -12.28 11.49 2.97
N ILE A 76 -13.33 10.85 3.47
CA ILE A 76 -13.38 10.32 4.85
C ILE A 76 -13.41 8.78 4.92
N GLY A 77 -13.81 8.11 3.83
CA GLY A 77 -14.11 6.66 3.87
C GLY A 77 -12.91 5.78 4.23
N GLY A 78 -11.79 5.95 3.52
CA GLY A 78 -10.55 5.22 3.79
C GLY A 78 -10.03 5.42 5.22
N PRO A 79 -9.80 6.67 5.65
CA PRO A 79 -9.34 6.97 7.00
C PRO A 79 -10.22 6.39 8.11
N LEU A 80 -11.55 6.48 7.99
CA LEU A 80 -12.46 5.90 9.00
C LEU A 80 -12.42 4.38 9.05
N LEU A 81 -12.48 3.71 7.90
CA LEU A 81 -12.48 2.25 7.83
C LEU A 81 -11.15 1.67 8.34
N PHE A 82 -10.04 2.16 7.79
CA PHE A 82 -8.73 1.64 8.13
C PHE A 82 -8.27 2.12 9.50
N GLY A 83 -8.70 3.28 9.99
CA GLY A 83 -8.49 3.70 11.38
C GLY A 83 -9.16 2.74 12.36
N ARG A 84 -10.38 2.26 12.04
CA ARG A 84 -11.05 1.24 12.85
C ARG A 84 -10.33 -0.11 12.80
N LEU A 85 -9.79 -0.50 11.65
CA LEU A 85 -8.98 -1.73 11.53
C LEU A 85 -7.66 -1.60 12.30
N TRP A 86 -7.00 -0.45 12.21
CA TRP A 86 -5.76 -0.13 12.92
C TRP A 86 -5.91 -0.31 14.43
N GLN A 87 -6.99 0.26 14.99
CA GLN A 87 -7.39 0.09 16.40
C GLN A 87 -7.72 -1.38 16.74
N ARG A 88 -8.50 -2.06 15.89
CA ARG A 88 -8.89 -3.46 16.13
C ARG A 88 -7.71 -4.42 16.10
N LEU A 89 -6.72 -4.14 15.25
CA LEU A 89 -5.47 -4.89 15.17
C LEU A 89 -4.49 -4.48 16.29
N GLY A 90 -4.78 -3.40 17.02
CA GLY A 90 -3.95 -2.88 18.12
C GLY A 90 -2.65 -2.23 17.66
N VAL A 91 -2.59 -1.78 16.40
CA VAL A 91 -1.36 -1.19 15.84
C VAL A 91 -1.06 0.16 16.47
N ASP A 92 -2.10 0.97 16.73
CA ASP A 92 -2.02 2.20 17.51
C ASP A 92 -1.41 1.95 18.89
N ALA A 93 -2.01 1.05 19.67
CA ALA A 93 -1.57 0.76 21.03
C ALA A 93 -0.14 0.22 21.08
N VAL A 94 0.25 -0.64 20.13
CA VAL A 94 1.63 -1.16 20.07
C VAL A 94 2.61 -0.05 19.68
N LEU A 95 2.26 0.81 18.71
CA LEU A 95 3.15 1.92 18.34
C LEU A 95 3.31 2.90 19.51
N GLU A 96 2.23 3.25 20.20
CA GLU A 96 2.27 4.10 21.39
C GLU A 96 3.17 3.52 22.48
N GLU A 97 3.03 2.22 22.77
CA GLU A 97 3.86 1.51 23.76
C GLU A 97 5.36 1.52 23.36
N VAL A 98 5.69 1.24 22.09
CA VAL A 98 7.10 1.24 21.63
C VAL A 98 7.67 2.67 21.55
N LEU A 99 6.80 3.68 21.44
CA LEU A 99 7.18 5.09 21.48
C LEU A 99 7.34 5.63 22.91
N GLU A 100 6.92 4.90 23.94
CA GLU A 100 7.08 5.35 25.33
C GLU A 100 8.56 5.67 25.65
N GLY A 101 8.78 6.84 26.26
CA GLY A 101 10.11 7.34 26.57
C GLY A 101 10.87 7.96 25.38
N ARG A 102 10.36 7.89 24.15
CA ARG A 102 10.94 8.57 22.98
C ARG A 102 10.48 10.03 22.94
N GLN A 103 11.39 10.95 22.59
CA GLN A 103 11.14 12.40 22.61
C GLN A 103 10.83 12.96 21.21
N PHE A 104 9.93 12.32 20.46
CA PHE A 104 9.51 12.86 19.17
C PHE A 104 8.58 14.07 19.36
N GLY A 105 8.87 15.17 18.65
CA GLY A 105 8.06 16.39 18.67
C GLY A 105 6.83 16.37 17.76
N PHE A 106 6.39 15.19 17.30
CA PHE A 106 5.26 15.02 16.38
C PHE A 106 4.59 13.66 16.60
N ALA A 107 3.36 13.50 16.09
CA ALA A 107 2.60 12.26 16.18
C ALA A 107 3.17 11.17 15.24
N VAL A 108 4.17 10.41 15.73
CA VAL A 108 4.84 9.35 14.94
C VAL A 108 3.85 8.26 14.52
N GLU A 109 2.99 7.81 15.44
CA GLU A 109 1.91 6.86 15.13
C GLU A 109 1.11 7.33 13.92
N ARG A 110 0.71 8.61 13.93
CA ARG A 110 -0.13 9.16 12.87
C ARG A 110 0.61 9.27 11.55
N ALA A 111 1.90 9.59 11.56
CA ALA A 111 2.74 9.57 10.36
C ALA A 111 2.83 8.14 9.77
N VAL A 112 2.99 7.12 10.62
CA VAL A 112 3.02 5.72 10.19
C VAL A 112 1.66 5.28 9.63
N PHE A 113 0.56 5.64 10.30
CA PHE A 113 -0.79 5.35 9.83
C PHE A 113 -1.07 5.98 8.46
N VAL A 114 -0.81 7.28 8.30
CA VAL A 114 -1.01 8.01 7.03
C VAL A 114 -0.15 7.40 5.91
N ALA A 115 1.11 7.09 6.18
CA ALA A 115 1.99 6.44 5.20
C ALA A 115 1.48 5.04 4.81
N THR A 116 0.91 4.30 5.76
CA THR A 116 0.28 3.00 5.49
C THR A 116 -0.95 3.14 4.61
N LEU A 117 -1.84 4.08 4.92
CA LEU A 117 -3.01 4.37 4.07
C LEU A 117 -2.59 4.73 2.65
N HIS A 118 -1.62 5.64 2.51
CA HIS A 118 -1.13 6.03 1.20
C HIS A 118 -0.60 4.82 0.41
N ARG A 119 0.12 3.90 1.08
CA ARG A 119 0.61 2.65 0.48
C ARG A 119 -0.52 1.71 0.04
N LEU A 120 -1.64 1.68 0.75
CA LEU A 120 -2.81 0.87 0.38
C LEU A 120 -3.60 1.42 -0.81
N PHE A 121 -3.68 2.74 -0.96
CA PHE A 121 -4.53 3.37 -1.99
C PHE A 121 -3.81 3.76 -3.28
N VAL A 122 -2.56 4.21 -3.18
CA VAL A 122 -1.82 4.79 -4.33
C VAL A 122 -0.41 4.24 -4.43
N SER A 123 0.21 3.84 -3.32
CA SER A 123 1.56 3.26 -3.26
C SER A 123 2.66 4.18 -3.81
N GLY A 124 2.53 5.50 -3.58
CA GLY A 124 3.56 6.48 -3.95
C GLY A 124 4.67 6.66 -2.89
N SER A 125 5.59 7.60 -3.15
CA SER A 125 6.64 7.99 -2.20
C SER A 125 6.11 8.72 -0.97
N ASP A 126 6.91 8.85 0.09
CA ASP A 126 6.55 9.65 1.28
C ASP A 126 6.31 11.13 0.93
N ARG A 127 6.95 11.65 -0.13
CA ARG A 127 6.64 12.98 -0.67
C ARG A 127 5.25 13.03 -1.29
N ALA A 128 4.91 12.06 -2.12
CA ALA A 128 3.56 11.97 -2.69
C ALA A 128 2.50 11.74 -1.59
N CYS A 129 2.85 11.08 -0.48
CA CYS A 129 1.98 10.90 0.68
C CYS A 129 1.53 12.24 1.28
N LEU A 130 2.45 13.22 1.38
CA LEU A 130 2.16 14.55 1.90
C LEU A 130 1.11 15.28 1.05
N ASP A 131 1.30 15.28 -0.28
CA ASP A 131 0.34 15.93 -1.20
C ASP A 131 -1.00 15.16 -1.21
N TRP A 132 -0.93 13.83 -1.11
CA TRP A 132 -2.11 12.96 -1.13
C TRP A 132 -3.00 13.16 0.10
N MET A 133 -2.43 13.29 1.29
CA MET A 133 -3.21 13.37 2.53
C MET A 133 -4.06 14.65 2.62
N GLU A 134 -3.71 15.74 1.92
CA GLU A 134 -4.50 16.98 1.89
C GLU A 134 -5.93 16.77 1.38
N SER A 135 -6.13 15.76 0.53
CA SER A 135 -7.43 15.38 -0.01
C SER A 135 -8.26 14.50 0.93
N TYR A 136 -7.73 14.12 2.09
CA TYR A 136 -8.38 13.23 3.06
C TYR A 136 -8.59 13.94 4.40
N ALA A 137 -9.67 13.59 5.10
CA ALA A 137 -9.82 13.98 6.50
C ALA A 137 -9.25 12.84 7.35
N ILE A 138 -8.08 13.08 7.95
CA ILE A 138 -7.38 12.13 8.81
C ILE A 138 -7.10 12.83 10.13
N ASP A 139 -7.79 12.41 11.18
CA ASP A 139 -7.65 13.04 12.49
C ASP A 139 -6.21 12.89 13.01
N GLY A 140 -5.63 13.99 13.52
CA GLY A 140 -4.28 14.02 14.08
C GLY A 140 -3.15 14.17 13.04
N SER A 141 -3.47 14.29 11.75
CA SER A 141 -2.47 14.47 10.69
C SER A 141 -2.18 15.93 10.35
N GLU A 142 -2.78 16.90 11.04
CA GLU A 142 -2.81 18.31 10.66
C GLU A 142 -1.41 18.96 10.66
N ASP A 143 -0.57 18.58 11.62
CA ASP A 143 0.78 19.12 11.81
C ASP A 143 1.87 18.25 11.15
N LEU A 144 1.48 17.22 10.37
CA LEU A 144 2.44 16.36 9.70
C LEU A 144 3.10 17.06 8.52
N ALA A 145 4.43 17.10 8.54
CA ALA A 145 5.26 17.63 7.47
C ALA A 145 6.13 16.53 6.86
N LEU A 146 6.69 16.76 5.67
CA LEU A 146 7.46 15.76 4.93
C LEU A 146 8.54 15.07 5.79
N HIS A 147 9.28 15.86 6.56
CA HIS A 147 10.36 15.34 7.39
C HIS A 147 9.87 14.45 8.56
N HIS A 148 8.61 14.57 8.98
CA HIS A 148 7.99 13.67 9.97
C HIS A 148 7.86 12.24 9.40
N PHE A 149 7.47 12.09 8.13
CA PHE A 149 7.42 10.79 7.48
C PHE A 149 8.79 10.13 7.40
N TYR A 150 9.82 10.88 6.98
CA TYR A 150 11.19 10.37 6.91
C TYR A 150 11.72 9.94 8.29
N ARG A 151 11.47 10.75 9.33
CA ARG A 151 11.86 10.40 10.71
C ARG A 151 11.12 9.18 11.22
N ALA A 152 9.83 9.02 10.91
CA ALA A 152 9.05 7.85 11.27
C ALA A 152 9.58 6.59 10.58
N MET A 153 9.87 6.63 9.27
CA MET A 153 10.43 5.48 8.54
C MET A 153 11.85 5.14 9.03
N ALA A 154 12.67 6.14 9.32
CA ALA A 154 14.00 5.94 9.90
C ALA A 154 13.92 5.28 11.28
N TRP A 155 12.97 5.69 12.12
CA TRP A 155 12.72 5.08 13.42
C TRP A 155 12.25 3.62 13.31
N LEU A 156 11.32 3.31 12.40
CA LEU A 156 10.89 1.91 12.19
C LEU A 156 12.07 1.00 11.81
N GLY A 157 13.01 1.52 11.01
CA GLY A 157 14.22 0.80 10.59
C GLY A 157 15.41 0.94 11.53
N GLU A 158 15.28 1.62 12.68
CA GLU A 158 16.38 1.83 13.62
C GLU A 158 16.86 0.48 14.17
N GLU A 159 18.14 0.19 13.98
CA GLU A 159 18.79 -1.02 14.47
C GLU A 159 18.93 -0.97 16.00
N ILE A 160 18.49 -2.04 16.66
CA ILE A 160 18.54 -2.22 18.12
C ILE A 160 19.62 -3.23 18.50
N GLU A 161 19.80 -4.27 17.68
CA GLU A 161 20.84 -5.27 17.89
C GLU A 161 21.53 -5.60 16.56
N GLU A 162 22.82 -5.90 16.64
CA GLU A 162 23.59 -6.35 15.49
C GLU A 162 23.00 -7.65 14.91
N LYS A 163 23.33 -7.88 13.64
CA LYS A 163 22.94 -9.10 12.94
C LYS A 163 23.52 -10.33 13.64
N ALA A 164 22.65 -11.17 14.19
CA ALA A 164 23.02 -12.45 14.77
C ALA A 164 23.68 -13.39 13.73
N GLU A 165 24.52 -14.31 14.20
CA GLU A 165 25.15 -15.32 13.36
C GLU A 165 24.07 -16.17 12.65
N GLY A 166 24.19 -16.31 11.32
CA GLY A 166 23.17 -16.99 10.50
C GLY A 166 21.86 -16.19 10.28
N GLY A 167 21.72 -15.00 10.87
CA GLY A 167 20.59 -14.11 10.64
C GLY A 167 20.55 -13.53 9.23
N LEU A 168 19.42 -12.92 8.86
CA LEU A 168 19.26 -12.23 7.57
C LEU A 168 19.66 -10.76 7.67
N ALA A 169 19.15 -10.07 8.69
CA ALA A 169 19.28 -8.65 8.93
C ALA A 169 19.53 -8.37 10.43
N PRO A 170 20.04 -7.17 10.79
CA PRO A 170 20.05 -6.70 12.18
C PRO A 170 18.63 -6.64 12.75
N ARG A 171 18.52 -6.66 14.07
CA ARG A 171 17.22 -6.49 14.74
C ARG A 171 16.86 -5.01 14.72
N CYS A 172 15.66 -4.67 14.26
CA CYS A 172 15.19 -3.28 14.18
C CYS A 172 13.97 -3.02 15.07
N VAL A 173 13.58 -1.76 15.27
CA VAL A 173 12.33 -1.37 15.95
C VAL A 173 11.11 -2.08 15.35
N LYS A 174 11.06 -2.24 14.03
CA LYS A 174 9.99 -2.99 13.36
C LYS A 174 9.85 -4.44 13.86
N ASP A 175 10.94 -5.07 14.29
CA ASP A 175 10.91 -6.43 14.84
C ASP A 175 10.20 -6.48 16.20
N VAL A 176 10.39 -5.46 17.04
CA VAL A 176 9.72 -5.32 18.34
C VAL A 176 8.22 -5.06 18.14
N ILE A 177 7.86 -4.28 17.13
CA ILE A 177 6.46 -4.03 16.76
C ILE A 177 5.79 -5.34 16.30
N GLU A 178 6.45 -6.12 15.44
CA GLU A 178 5.96 -7.43 14.99
C GLU A 178 5.72 -8.39 16.18
N GLU A 179 6.68 -8.45 17.12
CA GLU A 179 6.59 -9.27 18.34
C GLU A 179 5.38 -8.87 19.20
N LYS A 180 5.22 -7.58 19.51
CA LYS A 180 4.08 -7.10 20.33
C LYS A 180 2.73 -7.30 19.64
N LEU A 181 2.66 -7.11 18.32
CA LEU A 181 1.46 -7.39 17.55
C LEU A 181 1.11 -8.88 17.55
N PHE A 182 2.12 -9.75 17.47
CA PHE A 182 1.94 -11.18 17.60
C PHE A 182 1.45 -11.57 19.00
N ASP A 183 2.11 -11.07 20.06
CA ASP A 183 1.75 -11.37 21.45
C ASP A 183 0.32 -10.94 21.80
N ARG A 184 -0.13 -9.76 21.32
CA ARG A 184 -1.53 -9.30 21.51
C ARG A 184 -2.58 -10.24 20.92
N ARG A 185 -2.21 -11.00 19.88
CA ARG A 185 -3.13 -11.92 19.19
C ARG A 185 -3.01 -13.35 19.71
N ARG A 186 -2.03 -13.61 20.59
CA ARG A 186 -1.80 -14.92 21.18
C ARG A 186 -2.72 -15.14 22.37
N ASP A 187 -3.38 -16.28 22.36
CA ASP A 187 -4.16 -16.83 23.48
C ASP A 187 -3.71 -18.28 23.78
N LEU A 188 -4.35 -18.92 24.77
CA LEU A 188 -4.04 -20.28 25.20
C LEU A 188 -4.29 -21.35 24.11
N PHE A 189 -5.00 -21.01 23.04
CA PHE A 189 -5.38 -21.90 21.94
C PHE A 189 -4.79 -21.45 20.60
N THR A 190 -3.89 -20.47 20.62
CA THR A 190 -3.20 -19.99 19.43
C THR A 190 -2.18 -21.05 19.05
N ASP A 191 -2.63 -21.98 18.22
CA ASP A 191 -1.79 -22.96 17.59
C ASP A 191 -1.33 -22.42 16.23
N LEU A 192 -0.02 -22.23 16.08
CA LEU A 192 0.59 -21.89 14.80
C LEU A 192 0.86 -23.17 14.04
N SER A 193 -0.20 -23.95 13.80
CA SER A 193 -0.08 -25.25 13.15
C SER A 193 0.38 -25.09 11.69
N LEU A 194 0.12 -23.94 11.07
CA LEU A 194 0.45 -23.66 9.67
C LEU A 194 0.96 -22.23 9.51
N VAL A 195 2.09 -22.10 8.80
CA VAL A 195 2.70 -20.82 8.47
C VAL A 195 2.97 -20.77 6.97
N PHE A 196 2.50 -19.72 6.31
CA PHE A 196 2.78 -19.47 4.90
C PHE A 196 3.92 -18.48 4.75
N MET A 197 4.85 -18.80 3.86
CA MET A 197 5.99 -17.96 3.53
C MET A 197 6.05 -17.70 2.04
N ASP A 198 6.17 -16.43 1.67
CA ASP A 198 6.44 -16.01 0.30
C ASP A 198 7.50 -14.90 0.26
N THR A 199 8.19 -14.76 -0.86
CA THR A 199 9.14 -13.67 -1.13
C THR A 199 8.63 -12.82 -2.28
N THR A 200 8.85 -11.52 -2.19
CA THR A 200 8.62 -10.58 -3.29
C THR A 200 9.83 -9.66 -3.47
N SER A 201 10.03 -9.13 -4.67
CA SER A 201 11.10 -8.16 -4.93
C SER A 201 10.54 -6.75 -4.88
N LEU A 202 11.16 -5.85 -4.13
CA LEU A 202 10.87 -4.42 -4.18
C LEU A 202 11.99 -3.71 -4.94
N SER A 203 11.66 -3.08 -6.07
CA SER A 203 12.61 -2.30 -6.88
C SER A 203 12.49 -0.81 -6.61
N PHE A 204 13.59 -0.06 -6.74
CA PHE A 204 13.59 1.38 -6.50
C PHE A 204 14.51 2.15 -7.46
N TYR A 205 14.23 3.45 -7.58
CA TYR A 205 15.04 4.41 -8.34
C TYR A 205 15.98 5.19 -7.41
N GLY A 206 17.11 5.63 -7.94
CA GLY A 206 18.09 6.44 -7.22
C GLY A 206 19.33 5.65 -6.79
N ALA A 207 20.19 6.31 -6.02
CA ALA A 207 21.49 5.77 -5.60
C ALA A 207 21.51 5.22 -4.16
N GLY A 208 20.35 5.13 -3.51
CA GLY A 208 20.25 4.63 -2.13
C GLY A 208 20.34 3.10 -2.03
N GLY A 209 20.08 2.58 -0.83
CA GLY A 209 20.09 1.14 -0.56
C GLY A 209 21.50 0.55 -0.47
N ASP A 210 22.44 1.27 0.15
CA ASP A 210 23.84 0.84 0.26
C ASP A 210 23.98 -0.58 0.83
N THR A 211 23.12 -0.93 1.79
CA THR A 211 23.06 -2.25 2.45
C THR A 211 22.26 -3.28 1.67
N LEU A 212 21.01 -2.97 1.28
CA LEU A 212 20.06 -3.93 0.71
C LEU A 212 19.91 -3.85 -0.82
N GLY A 213 20.13 -2.68 -1.41
CA GLY A 213 19.94 -2.43 -2.84
C GLY A 213 20.94 -3.18 -3.70
N ARG A 214 20.54 -4.29 -4.29
CA ARG A 214 21.36 -5.07 -5.23
C ARG A 214 20.55 -5.43 -6.46
N ARG A 215 21.20 -5.47 -7.62
CA ARG A 215 20.59 -5.98 -8.86
C ARG A 215 20.49 -7.49 -8.77
N GLY A 216 19.32 -8.03 -9.06
CA GLY A 216 19.04 -9.46 -8.99
C GLY A 216 17.89 -9.85 -9.92
N HIS A 217 17.32 -11.03 -9.67
CA HIS A 217 16.20 -11.53 -10.46
C HIS A 217 14.92 -10.75 -10.12
N SER A 218 14.50 -9.87 -11.03
CA SER A 218 13.30 -9.06 -10.85
C SER A 218 12.01 -9.86 -11.08
N LYS A 219 11.13 -9.96 -10.08
CA LYS A 219 9.77 -10.49 -10.29
C LYS A 219 8.89 -9.51 -11.09
N ASP A 220 9.23 -8.22 -11.06
CA ASP A 220 8.54 -7.13 -11.78
C ASP A 220 9.14 -6.79 -13.16
N HIS A 221 10.06 -7.62 -13.67
CA HIS A 221 10.71 -7.41 -14.98
C HIS A 221 11.47 -6.08 -15.11
N ARG A 222 12.09 -5.60 -14.02
CA ARG A 222 12.93 -4.38 -13.95
C ARG A 222 14.38 -4.69 -13.54
N PRO A 223 15.14 -5.48 -14.33
CA PRO A 223 16.49 -5.93 -13.97
C PRO A 223 17.54 -4.80 -13.89
N GLU A 224 17.24 -3.63 -14.46
CA GLU A 224 18.13 -2.48 -14.45
C GLU A 224 18.11 -1.71 -13.12
N LEU A 225 17.06 -1.88 -12.31
CA LEU A 225 16.90 -1.22 -11.01
C LEU A 225 17.58 -2.01 -9.89
N ALA A 226 18.03 -1.30 -8.87
CA ALA A 226 18.40 -1.92 -7.61
C ALA A 226 17.13 -2.43 -6.91
N GLN A 227 17.27 -3.55 -6.21
CA GLN A 227 16.15 -4.25 -5.57
C GLN A 227 16.54 -4.74 -4.18
N LEU A 228 15.54 -5.02 -3.38
CA LEU A 228 15.64 -5.84 -2.17
C LEU A 228 14.57 -6.93 -2.23
N ILE A 229 14.80 -8.05 -1.55
CA ILE A 229 13.80 -9.11 -1.40
C ILE A 229 13.11 -8.91 -0.06
N LEU A 230 11.79 -8.86 -0.08
CA LEU A 230 10.91 -8.87 1.08
C LEU A 230 10.34 -10.28 1.24
N ALA A 231 10.67 -10.96 2.33
CA ALA A 231 9.97 -12.16 2.74
C ALA A 231 8.85 -11.80 3.70
N VAL A 232 7.68 -12.40 3.51
CA VAL A 232 6.50 -12.19 4.35
C VAL A 232 6.08 -13.53 4.91
N VAL A 233 5.80 -13.53 6.22
CA VAL A 233 5.31 -14.70 6.94
C VAL A 233 3.92 -14.39 7.48
N ILE A 234 2.96 -15.25 7.19
CA ILE A 234 1.58 -15.14 7.66
C ILE A 234 1.08 -16.44 8.28
N ASP A 235 0.15 -16.35 9.22
CA ASP A 235 -0.49 -17.52 9.84
C ASP A 235 -1.62 -18.11 8.98
N ALA A 236 -2.23 -19.19 9.47
CA ALA A 236 -3.36 -19.89 8.84
C ALA A 236 -4.59 -19.00 8.60
N GLN A 237 -4.75 -17.92 9.38
CA GLN A 237 -5.84 -16.97 9.30
C GLN A 237 -5.49 -15.76 8.40
N GLY A 238 -4.34 -15.78 7.74
CA GLY A 238 -3.86 -14.73 6.86
C GLY A 238 -3.33 -13.50 7.61
N ARG A 239 -2.99 -13.63 8.90
CA ARG A 239 -2.48 -12.52 9.70
C ARG A 239 -0.95 -12.47 9.56
N PRO A 240 -0.36 -11.28 9.33
CA PRO A 240 1.09 -11.14 9.29
C PRO A 240 1.73 -11.46 10.64
N ILE A 241 2.76 -12.30 10.62
CA ILE A 241 3.61 -12.63 11.78
C ILE A 241 4.82 -11.72 11.76
N CYS A 242 5.63 -11.79 10.69
CA CYS A 242 6.83 -10.98 10.54
C CYS A 242 7.22 -10.80 9.06
N THR A 243 8.13 -9.87 8.84
CA THR A 243 8.72 -9.60 7.53
C THR A 243 10.25 -9.60 7.60
N GLU A 244 10.92 -10.01 6.53
CA GLU A 244 12.38 -9.93 6.42
C GLU A 244 12.79 -9.22 5.14
N MET A 245 13.82 -8.39 5.24
CA MET A 245 14.39 -7.69 4.09
C MET A 245 15.83 -8.14 3.88
N VAL A 246 16.13 -8.63 2.68
CA VAL A 246 17.47 -9.08 2.30
C VAL A 246 17.91 -8.46 0.97
N PRO A 247 19.22 -8.45 0.68
CA PRO A 247 19.70 -7.87 -0.56
C PRO A 247 19.05 -8.46 -1.81
N GLY A 248 18.78 -7.64 -2.84
CA GLY A 248 18.03 -8.04 -4.04
C GLY A 248 18.63 -9.19 -4.86
N ASN A 249 19.92 -9.52 -4.65
CA ASN A 249 20.60 -10.64 -5.28
C ASN A 249 20.61 -11.92 -4.42
N THR A 250 19.86 -11.94 -3.32
CA THR A 250 19.73 -13.11 -2.44
C THR A 250 18.83 -14.14 -3.11
N ALA A 251 19.31 -15.37 -3.22
CA ALA A 251 18.50 -16.48 -3.72
C ALA A 251 17.44 -16.88 -2.68
N ASP A 252 16.20 -17.09 -3.13
CA ASP A 252 15.05 -17.49 -2.30
C ASP A 252 15.37 -18.70 -1.38
N VAL A 253 16.15 -19.67 -1.86
CA VAL A 253 16.58 -20.86 -1.10
C VAL A 253 17.33 -20.51 0.20
N LYS A 254 18.05 -19.37 0.23
CA LYS A 254 18.81 -18.95 1.41
C LYS A 254 17.95 -18.23 2.45
N VAL A 255 16.69 -17.96 2.16
CA VAL A 255 15.80 -17.13 3.00
C VAL A 255 14.99 -17.99 3.97
N LEU A 256 14.64 -19.23 3.58
CA LEU A 256 13.75 -20.09 4.35
C LEU A 256 14.28 -20.46 5.74
N MET A 257 15.45 -21.09 5.83
CA MET A 257 15.96 -21.57 7.12
C MET A 257 16.20 -20.45 8.15
N PRO A 258 16.78 -19.29 7.78
CA PRO A 258 16.89 -18.18 8.71
C PRO A 258 15.53 -17.69 9.24
N ILE A 259 14.49 -17.66 8.40
CA ILE A 259 13.13 -17.31 8.83
C ILE A 259 12.57 -18.35 9.80
N VAL A 260 12.72 -19.64 9.49
CA VAL A 260 12.26 -20.74 10.37
C VAL A 260 12.92 -20.66 11.74
N THR A 261 14.24 -20.47 11.79
CA THR A 261 14.97 -20.26 13.04
C THR A 261 14.41 -19.06 13.81
N ARG A 262 14.12 -17.96 13.11
CA ARG A 262 13.58 -16.74 13.71
C ARG A 262 12.15 -16.92 14.24
N LEU A 263 11.29 -17.67 13.55
CA LEU A 263 9.95 -18.03 14.04
C LEU A 263 10.02 -18.79 15.37
N ARG A 264 10.99 -19.69 15.49
CA ARG A 264 11.21 -20.44 16.72
C ARG A 264 11.77 -19.59 17.85
N THR A 265 12.74 -18.72 17.58
CA THR A 265 13.42 -17.94 18.63
C THR A 265 12.66 -16.68 19.05
N ARG A 266 12.07 -15.93 18.12
CA ARG A 266 11.34 -14.68 18.42
C ARG A 266 9.88 -14.90 18.78
N PHE A 267 9.22 -15.85 18.14
CA PHE A 267 7.76 -16.04 18.28
C PHE A 267 7.39 -17.33 19.05
N GLY A 268 8.39 -18.15 19.40
CA GLY A 268 8.18 -19.40 20.15
C GLY A 268 7.42 -20.46 19.35
N ILE A 269 7.48 -20.41 18.02
CA ILE A 269 6.83 -21.38 17.14
C ILE A 269 7.72 -22.63 17.06
N THR A 270 7.34 -23.68 17.78
CA THR A 270 8.15 -24.90 17.89
C THR A 270 7.62 -26.07 17.09
N ARG A 271 6.33 -26.08 16.74
CA ARG A 271 5.69 -27.11 15.92
C ARG A 271 4.72 -26.44 14.95
N SER A 272 5.16 -26.20 13.73
CA SER A 272 4.35 -25.62 12.67
C SER A 272 4.66 -26.29 11.33
N CYS A 273 3.65 -26.50 10.51
CA CYS A 273 3.82 -26.87 9.12
C CYS A 273 4.17 -25.61 8.29
N VAL A 274 5.34 -25.60 7.66
CA VAL A 274 5.77 -24.51 6.78
C VAL A 274 5.26 -24.76 5.36
N VAL A 275 4.52 -23.80 4.82
CA VAL A 275 4.07 -23.80 3.43
C VAL A 275 4.87 -22.77 2.65
N ALA A 276 5.65 -23.23 1.67
CA ALA A 276 6.52 -22.36 0.87
C ALA A 276 6.54 -22.77 -0.60
N ASP A 277 6.73 -21.78 -1.47
CA ASP A 277 6.92 -22.04 -2.90
C ASP A 277 8.25 -22.76 -3.14
N ARG A 278 8.28 -23.56 -4.21
CA ARG A 278 9.42 -24.34 -4.67
C ARG A 278 10.70 -23.51 -4.76
N GLY A 279 10.61 -22.24 -5.16
CA GLY A 279 11.77 -21.37 -5.35
C GLY A 279 12.69 -21.28 -4.12
N MET A 280 12.14 -21.58 -2.94
CA MET A 280 12.81 -21.50 -1.64
C MET A 280 13.41 -22.84 -1.18
N ILE A 281 13.28 -23.92 -1.97
CA ILE A 281 13.53 -25.29 -1.49
C ILE A 281 14.71 -25.95 -2.19
N SER A 282 15.62 -26.51 -1.38
CA SER A 282 16.68 -27.46 -1.78
C SER A 282 16.62 -28.72 -0.90
N ALA A 283 17.35 -29.77 -1.30
CA ALA A 283 17.49 -30.98 -0.48
C ALA A 283 18.05 -30.67 0.92
N ASP A 284 19.05 -29.78 0.98
CA ASP A 284 19.63 -29.32 2.25
C ASP A 284 18.60 -28.59 3.13
N THR A 285 17.71 -27.81 2.49
CA THR A 285 16.66 -27.07 3.21
C THR A 285 15.61 -28.03 3.79
N ILE A 286 15.26 -29.08 3.05
CA ILE A 286 14.35 -30.14 3.52
C ILE A 286 14.97 -30.88 4.70
N ALA A 287 16.22 -31.35 4.56
CA ALA A 287 16.92 -32.05 5.63
C ALA A 287 17.03 -31.20 6.90
N ALA A 288 17.27 -29.88 6.76
CA ALA A 288 17.31 -28.97 7.89
C ALA A 288 15.93 -28.75 8.55
N LEU A 289 14.83 -28.76 7.78
CA LEU A 289 13.48 -28.74 8.35
C LEU A 289 13.17 -30.02 9.13
N GLU A 290 13.54 -31.18 8.58
CA GLU A 290 13.37 -32.49 9.22
C GLU A 290 14.19 -32.60 10.53
N GLU A 291 15.44 -32.13 10.52
CA GLU A 291 16.30 -32.10 11.71
C GLU A 291 15.71 -31.22 12.83
N LEU A 292 15.03 -30.14 12.47
CA LEU A 292 14.33 -29.27 13.42
C LEU A 292 12.97 -29.83 13.87
N GLY A 293 12.51 -30.95 13.31
CA GLY A 293 11.21 -31.55 13.60
C GLY A 293 10.03 -30.74 13.06
N MET A 294 10.25 -29.94 12.01
CA MET A 294 9.24 -29.09 11.39
C MET A 294 8.51 -29.86 10.28
N GLU A 295 7.19 -29.75 10.25
CA GLU A 295 6.38 -30.24 9.14
C GLU A 295 6.45 -29.25 7.97
N TYR A 296 6.19 -29.72 6.74
CA TYR A 296 6.23 -28.84 5.58
C TYR A 296 5.31 -29.29 4.44
N ILE A 297 4.81 -28.32 3.69
CA ILE A 297 4.14 -28.51 2.38
C ILE A 297 4.88 -27.63 1.38
N LEU A 298 5.56 -28.28 0.43
CA LEU A 298 6.50 -27.60 -0.46
C LEU A 298 6.13 -27.79 -1.91
N GLY A 299 6.22 -26.72 -2.70
CA GLY A 299 6.05 -26.80 -4.14
C GLY A 299 7.15 -27.64 -4.81
N ALA A 300 6.80 -28.45 -5.82
CA ALA A 300 7.74 -29.22 -6.61
C ALA A 300 7.55 -28.99 -8.13
N ARG A 301 8.64 -29.05 -8.91
CA ARG A 301 8.56 -28.94 -10.38
C ARG A 301 8.16 -30.31 -10.90
N GLU A 302 6.97 -30.39 -11.44
CA GLU A 302 6.40 -31.61 -12.01
C GLU A 302 7.35 -32.27 -13.03
N ARG A 303 7.84 -31.51 -14.02
CA ARG A 303 8.54 -32.08 -15.19
C ARG A 303 10.04 -32.27 -15.04
N THR A 304 10.69 -31.53 -14.14
CA THR A 304 12.16 -31.48 -14.05
C THR A 304 12.71 -32.11 -12.77
N SER A 305 11.84 -32.50 -11.83
CA SER A 305 12.26 -33.28 -10.66
C SER A 305 12.29 -34.76 -11.02
N SER A 306 13.47 -35.38 -10.95
CA SER A 306 13.61 -36.83 -11.14
C SER A 306 12.77 -37.60 -10.12
N VAL A 307 12.75 -37.14 -8.86
CA VAL A 307 11.94 -37.71 -7.78
C VAL A 307 10.46 -37.65 -8.11
N ILE A 308 9.92 -36.52 -8.60
CA ILE A 308 8.50 -36.44 -8.98
C ILE A 308 8.22 -37.32 -10.20
N ARG A 309 9.14 -37.35 -11.17
CA ARG A 309 9.00 -38.22 -12.33
C ARG A 309 8.93 -39.69 -11.92
N GLU A 310 9.79 -40.13 -11.02
CA GLU A 310 9.91 -41.52 -10.59
C GLU A 310 8.83 -41.94 -9.59
N VAL A 311 8.49 -41.09 -8.62
CA VAL A 311 7.57 -41.42 -7.53
C VAL A 311 6.12 -41.12 -7.88
N VAL A 312 5.84 -40.05 -8.63
CA VAL A 312 4.47 -39.58 -8.89
C VAL A 312 4.03 -39.85 -10.33
N LEU A 313 4.83 -39.44 -11.32
CA LEU A 313 4.44 -39.51 -12.74
C LEU A 313 4.57 -40.92 -13.32
N ASN A 314 5.57 -41.69 -12.88
CA ASN A 314 5.77 -43.08 -13.29
C ASN A 314 4.90 -44.06 -12.49
N ASP A 315 4.36 -43.62 -11.35
CA ASP A 315 3.38 -44.43 -10.63
C ASP A 315 2.11 -44.56 -11.49
N THR A 316 1.68 -45.80 -11.72
CA THR A 316 0.50 -46.11 -12.54
C THR A 316 -0.77 -46.27 -11.69
N ALA A 317 -0.66 -46.22 -10.36
CA ALA A 317 -1.82 -46.21 -9.48
C ALA A 317 -2.73 -45.01 -9.83
N PRO A 318 -4.06 -45.21 -9.80
CA PRO A 318 -4.99 -44.10 -10.01
C PRO A 318 -4.83 -43.08 -8.88
N MET A 319 -4.80 -41.79 -9.23
CA MET A 319 -4.86 -40.75 -8.20
C MET A 319 -6.17 -40.86 -7.44
N VAL A 320 -6.09 -40.80 -6.12
CA VAL A 320 -7.28 -40.83 -5.27
C VAL A 320 -7.80 -39.40 -5.13
N PRO A 321 -9.08 -39.13 -5.39
CA PRO A 321 -9.65 -37.82 -5.15
C PRO A 321 -9.70 -37.56 -3.64
N LEU A 322 -8.99 -36.52 -3.20
CA LEU A 322 -9.17 -35.92 -1.89
C LEU A 322 -10.20 -34.81 -2.01
N VAL A 323 -11.39 -35.06 -1.47
CA VAL A 323 -12.45 -34.07 -1.40
C VAL A 323 -12.31 -33.33 -0.07
N LEU A 324 -11.99 -32.04 -0.15
CA LEU A 324 -12.01 -31.14 1.00
C LEU A 324 -13.33 -30.37 0.97
N GLU A 325 -14.21 -30.66 1.93
CA GLU A 325 -15.42 -29.86 2.17
C GLU A 325 -15.01 -28.45 2.60
N ARG A 326 -15.48 -27.42 1.88
CA ARG A 326 -15.31 -26.03 2.28
C ARG A 326 -16.60 -25.48 2.88
N GLN A 327 -16.52 -24.34 3.56
CA GLN A 327 -17.70 -23.58 4.00
C GLN A 327 -18.66 -23.22 2.85
N ALA A 328 -18.19 -23.21 1.59
CA ALA A 328 -19.03 -23.14 0.40
C ALA A 328 -18.43 -24.00 -0.73
N GLY A 329 -19.10 -25.11 -1.06
CA GLY A 329 -18.73 -26.04 -2.13
C GLY A 329 -17.60 -27.00 -1.78
N ASP A 330 -17.20 -27.81 -2.76
CA ASP A 330 -16.15 -28.82 -2.62
C ASP A 330 -14.93 -28.44 -3.44
N THR A 331 -13.73 -28.65 -2.88
CA THR A 331 -12.50 -28.63 -3.68
C THR A 331 -12.00 -30.05 -3.85
N GLN A 332 -11.99 -30.53 -5.09
CA GLN A 332 -11.42 -31.81 -5.46
C GLN A 332 -9.93 -31.64 -5.72
N LEU A 333 -9.11 -32.22 -4.85
CA LEU A 333 -7.68 -32.40 -5.05
C LEU A 333 -7.40 -33.86 -5.43
N TRP A 334 -6.26 -34.12 -6.05
CA TRP A 334 -5.84 -35.47 -6.43
C TRP A 334 -4.53 -35.78 -5.71
N VAL A 335 -4.45 -36.92 -5.05
CA VAL A 335 -3.30 -37.30 -4.21
C VAL A 335 -2.76 -38.66 -4.63
N LYS A 336 -1.45 -38.81 -4.44
CA LYS A 336 -0.69 -40.06 -4.51
C LYS A 336 0.23 -40.16 -3.32
#